data_AF-A0A7C2A0T7-F1
#
_entry.id   AF-A0A7C2A0T7-F1
#
_cell.length_a   1.000
_cell.length_b   1.000
_cell.length_c   1.000
_cell.angle_alpha   90.00
_cell.angle_beta   90.00
_cell.angle_gamma   90.00
#
_symmetry.space_group_name_H-M   'P 1'
#
loop_
_entity.id
_entity.type
_entity.pdbx_description
1 polymer ?
#
loop_
_entity_poly.entity_id
_entity_poly.type
_entity_poly.pdbx_seq_one_letter_code
_entity_poly.pdbx_strand_id
1 'polypeptide(L)'
;MRTTIQHPKEVIVMNGWLHHLLGDLQTKTEAQIKICNLWLGKFRASTYHPQIIVRVAAWLGLISIGLGLLGGIFGIVSLVK
;
A
#
# COMPACT_ATOMS: atom_id res chain seq x y z
N MET A 1 -3.75 -27.47 9.39
CA MET A 1 -3.56 -28.27 8.16
C MET A 1 -2.63 -27.48 7.25
N ARG A 2 -1.48 -28.04 6.86
CA ARG A 2 -0.50 -27.38 5.98
C ARG A 2 -0.66 -27.98 4.58
N THR A 3 -1.02 -27.16 3.60
CA THR A 3 -1.13 -27.58 2.20
C THR A 3 0.10 -27.09 1.44
N THR A 4 0.81 -27.99 0.77
CA THR A 4 1.99 -27.66 -0.05
C THR A 4 1.56 -27.44 -1.50
N ILE A 5 1.98 -26.34 -2.09
CA ILE A 5 1.65 -25.97 -3.48
C ILE A 5 2.64 -26.67 -4.41
N GLN A 6 2.11 -27.43 -5.37
CA GLN A 6 2.89 -28.20 -6.35
C GLN A 6 3.58 -27.29 -7.38
N HIS A 7 2.92 -26.21 -7.80
CA HIS A 7 3.39 -25.27 -8.84
C HIS A 7 3.44 -23.82 -8.30
N PRO A 8 4.44 -23.46 -7.48
CA PRO A 8 4.47 -22.16 -6.79
C PRO A 8 4.65 -20.96 -7.72
N LYS A 9 5.09 -21.16 -8.97
CA LYS A 9 5.29 -20.07 -9.96
C LYS A 9 4.02 -19.66 -10.69
N GLU A 10 3.01 -20.53 -10.69
CA GLU A 10 1.76 -20.36 -11.44
C GLU A 10 0.59 -19.97 -10.52
N VAL A 11 0.82 -20.00 -9.20
CA VAL A 11 -0.22 -19.80 -8.21
C VAL A 11 0.18 -18.69 -7.25
N ILE A 12 -0.70 -17.70 -7.08
CA ILE A 12 -0.58 -16.67 -6.05
C ILE A 12 -1.53 -17.03 -4.91
N VAL A 13 -0.97 -17.24 -3.72
CA VAL A 13 -1.77 -17.26 -2.49
C VAL A 13 -1.93 -15.83 -2.01
N MET A 14 -3.17 -15.40 -1.90
CA MET A 14 -3.53 -14.07 -1.42
C MET A 14 -4.43 -14.19 -0.20
N ASN A 15 -4.29 -13.22 0.71
CA ASN A 15 -5.16 -13.14 1.88
C ASN A 15 -6.57 -12.67 1.48
N GLY A 16 -7.55 -12.91 2.35
CA GLY A 16 -8.95 -12.54 2.08
C GLY A 16 -9.16 -11.04 1.86
N TRP A 17 -8.33 -10.18 2.46
CA TRP A 17 -8.40 -8.73 2.25
C TRP A 17 -8.03 -8.33 0.81
N LEU A 18 -6.89 -8.82 0.30
CA LEU A 18 -6.45 -8.55 -1.07
C LEU A 18 -7.41 -9.14 -2.09
N HIS A 19 -7.94 -10.32 -1.78
CA HIS A 19 -8.95 -11.01 -2.59
C HIS A 19 -10.26 -10.20 -2.70
N HIS A 20 -10.75 -9.66 -1.59
CA HIS A 20 -11.92 -8.76 -1.58
C HIS A 20 -11.68 -7.47 -2.38
N LEU A 21 -10.50 -6.86 -2.25
CA LEU A 21 -10.13 -5.65 -3.01
C LEU A 21 -10.07 -5.87 -4.53
N LEU A 22 -9.85 -7.10 -4.97
CA LEU A 22 -9.84 -7.48 -6.38
C LEU A 22 -11.24 -7.76 -6.94
N GLY A 23 -12.30 -7.53 -6.15
CA GLY A 23 -13.69 -7.75 -6.57
C GLY A 23 -14.17 -9.18 -6.33
N ASP A 24 -13.61 -9.87 -5.34
CA ASP A 24 -14.01 -11.22 -4.91
C ASP A 24 -13.91 -12.25 -6.06
N LEU A 25 -12.74 -12.27 -6.72
CA LEU A 25 -12.45 -13.13 -7.86
C LEU A 25 -12.79 -14.60 -7.57
N GLN A 26 -13.40 -15.32 -8.51
CA GLN A 26 -13.63 -16.74 -8.31
C GLN A 26 -12.29 -17.49 -8.17
N THR A 27 -12.15 -18.28 -7.10
CA THR A 27 -10.94 -19.07 -6.85
C THR A 27 -10.76 -20.15 -7.92
N LYS A 28 -9.51 -20.53 -8.23
CA LYS A 28 -9.15 -21.51 -9.27
C LYS A 28 -9.46 -21.08 -10.71
N THR A 29 -9.61 -19.78 -10.93
CA THR A 29 -9.82 -19.21 -12.26
C THR A 29 -8.60 -18.42 -12.68
N GLU A 30 -8.26 -18.46 -13.97
CA GLU A 30 -7.22 -17.61 -14.53
C GLU A 30 -7.71 -16.16 -14.59
N ALA A 31 -7.01 -15.27 -13.89
CA ALA A 31 -7.29 -13.84 -13.89
C ALA A 31 -6.05 -13.08 -14.36
N GLN A 32 -6.23 -12.15 -15.30
CA GLN A 32 -5.16 -11.25 -15.72
C GLN A 32 -4.97 -10.15 -14.67
N ILE A 33 -3.92 -10.29 -13.85
CA ILE A 33 -3.57 -9.30 -12.82
C ILE A 33 -2.44 -8.43 -13.35
N LYS A 34 -2.68 -7.11 -13.42
CA LYS A 34 -1.64 -6.13 -13.71
C LYS A 34 -1.00 -5.67 -12.40
N ILE A 35 0.30 -5.95 -12.24
CA ILE A 35 1.06 -5.52 -11.08
C ILE A 35 1.48 -4.05 -11.26
N CYS A 36 1.00 -3.17 -10.39
CA CYS A 36 1.40 -1.77 -10.35
C CYS A 36 2.36 -1.53 -9.17
N ASN A 37 3.64 -1.26 -9.45
CA ASN A 37 4.69 -1.04 -8.42
C ASN A 37 5.05 0.45 -8.21
N LEU A 38 4.12 1.35 -8.52
CA LEU A 38 4.32 2.80 -8.36
C LEU A 38 4.25 3.21 -6.88
N TRP A 39 4.95 4.28 -6.52
CA TRP A 39 4.97 4.82 -5.16
C TRP A 39 3.57 5.18 -4.66
N LEU A 40 2.74 5.75 -5.54
CA LEU A 40 1.32 6.03 -5.27
C LEU A 40 0.51 4.76 -4.99
N GLY A 41 0.80 3.67 -5.72
CA GLY A 41 0.19 2.36 -5.50
C GLY A 41 0.57 1.75 -4.16
N LYS A 42 1.84 1.90 -3.75
CA LYS A 42 2.33 1.47 -2.43
C LYS A 42 1.66 2.27 -1.31
N PHE A 43 1.57 3.59 -1.45
CA PHE A 43 0.87 4.43 -0.47
C PHE A 43 -0.60 4.03 -0.33
N ARG A 44 -1.30 3.87 -1.46
CA ARG A 44 -2.69 3.43 -1.47
C ARG A 44 -2.85 2.04 -0.83
N ALA A 45 -1.96 1.09 -1.09
CA ALA A 45 -1.98 -0.21 -0.44
C ALA A 45 -1.84 -0.08 1.10
N SER A 46 -0.96 0.80 1.58
CA SER A 46 -0.77 1.07 3.02
C SER A 46 -2.00 1.72 3.67
N THR A 47 -2.71 2.61 2.97
CA THR A 47 -3.92 3.27 3.53
C THR A 47 -5.12 2.33 3.62
N TYR A 48 -5.22 1.32 2.76
CA TYR A 48 -6.30 0.33 2.79
C TYR A 48 -5.95 -0.92 3.61
N HIS A 49 -4.70 -1.04 4.08
CA HIS A 49 -4.18 -2.21 4.79
C HIS A 49 -5.07 -2.61 5.97
N PRO A 50 -5.35 -3.91 6.23
CA PRO A 50 -6.32 -4.32 7.26
C PRO A 50 -5.90 -3.92 8.67
N GLN A 51 -4.59 -3.81 8.92
CA GLN A 51 -4.06 -3.37 10.21
C GLN A 51 -4.13 -1.85 10.36
N ILE A 52 -4.86 -1.39 11.38
CA ILE A 52 -5.11 0.03 11.67
C ILE A 52 -3.80 0.80 11.84
N ILE A 53 -2.81 0.22 12.54
CA ILE A 53 -1.51 0.84 12.80
C ILE A 53 -0.82 1.24 11.48
N VAL A 54 -0.90 0.39 10.45
CA VAL A 54 -0.28 0.67 9.13
C VAL A 54 -0.97 1.84 8.44
N ARG A 55 -2.30 1.93 8.54
CA ARG A 55 -3.07 3.06 7.98
C ARG A 55 -2.67 4.37 8.64
N VAL A 56 -2.64 4.38 9.98
CA VAL A 56 -2.28 5.56 10.77
C VAL A 56 -0.85 5.99 10.44
N ALA A 57 0.09 5.05 10.41
CA ALA A 57 1.48 5.34 10.05
C ALA A 57 1.62 5.96 8.65
N ALA A 58 0.87 5.47 7.66
CA ALA A 58 0.88 6.02 6.31
C ALA A 58 0.40 7.48 6.29
N TRP A 59 -0.71 7.78 6.97
CA TRP A 59 -1.24 9.14 7.08
C TRP A 59 -0.31 10.07 7.85
N LEU A 60 0.25 9.62 8.98
CA LEU A 60 1.22 10.39 9.75
C LEU A 60 2.47 10.70 8.93
N GLY A 61 2.98 9.74 8.15
CA GLY A 61 4.10 9.96 7.25
C GLY A 61 3.80 11.07 6.22
N LEU A 62 2.61 11.06 5.62
CA LEU A 62 2.19 12.09 4.68
C LEU A 62 2.12 13.49 5.33
N ILE A 63 1.52 13.58 6.52
CA ILE A 63 1.40 14.83 7.26
C ILE A 63 2.79 15.36 7.65
N SER A 64 3.68 14.50 8.12
CA SER A 64 5.06 14.88 8.49
C SER A 64 5.83 15.46 7.32
N ILE A 65 5.68 14.91 6.11
CA ILE A 65 6.30 15.46 4.91
C ILE A 65 5.76 16.87 4.61
N GLY A 66 4.44 17.05 4.70
CA GLY A 66 3.80 18.35 4.49
C GLY A 66 4.26 19.41 5.50
N LEU A 67 4.28 19.05 6.79
CA LEU A 67 4.75 19.94 7.86
C LEU A 67 6.24 20.27 7.72
N GLY A 68 7.07 19.29 7.32
CA GLY A 68 8.49 19.51 7.08
C GLY A 68 8.74 20.49 5.93
N LEU A 69 8.00 20.38 4.83
CA LEU A 69 8.06 21.33 3.71
C LEU A 69 7.64 22.74 4.14
N LEU A 70 6.51 22.87 4.83
CA LEU A 70 6.03 24.17 5.32
C LEU A 70 7.03 24.82 6.28
N GLY A 71 7.56 24.05 7.24
CA GLY A 71 8.57 24.52 8.17
C GLY A 71 9.85 24.95 7.47
N GLY A 72 10.31 24.18 6.47
CA GLY A 72 11.46 24.54 5.65
C GLY A 72 11.27 25.85 4.89
N ILE A 73 10.11 26.03 4.25
CA ILE A 73 9.77 27.28 3.54
C ILE A 73 9.78 28.47 4.51
N PHE A 74 9.09 28.35 5.65
CA PHE A 74 9.07 29.44 6.64
C PHE A 74 10.44 29.74 7.22
N GLY A 75 11.26 28.72 7.48
CA GLY A 75 12.64 28.90 7.94
C GLY A 75 13.49 29.66 6.93
N ILE A 76 13.41 29.30 5.64
CA ILE A 76 14.15 30.00 4.58
C ILE A 76 13.66 31.45 4.44
N VAL A 77 12.35 31.67 4.42
CA VAL A 77 11.77 33.02 4.35
C VAL A 77 12.24 33.88 5.53
N SER A 78 12.35 33.32 6.73
CA SER A 78 12.84 34.03 7.91
C SER A 78 14.34 34.35 7.88
N LEU A 79 15.14 33.65 7.06
CA LEU A 79 16.58 33.90 6.93
C LEU A 79 16.89 34.93 5.84
N VAL A 80 16.02 35.03 4.82
CA VAL A 80 16.21 35.92 3.67
C VAL A 80 15.56 37.30 3.90
N LYS A 81 14.64 37.41 4.85
CA LYS A 81 13.98 38.65 5.25
C LYS A 81 14.61 39.22 6.52
#